data_AF-A0A2C5XGX4-F1
#
_entry.id   AF-A0A2C5XGX4-F1
#
_cell.length_a   1.000
_cell.length_b   1.000
_cell.length_c   1.000
_cell.angle_alpha   90.00
_cell.angle_beta   90.00
_cell.angle_gamma   90.00
#
_symmetry.space_group_name_H-M   'P 1'
#
loop_
_entity.id
_entity.type
_entity.pdbx_description
1 polymer ?
#
loop_
_entity_poly.entity_id
_entity_poly.type
_entity_poly.pdbx_seq_one_letter_code
_entity_poly.pdbx_strand_id
1 'polypeptide(L)'
;MVYHKQKREEEGCVKPQLAKAKSKAGKQSRHSSTPRTSKEVIRQRRSKANKPGPAKAVEHRQTTQHNVDAPTTFRVNASTASVFATLFDRSESRGAVRWAAFEAAMADLGFTVMPQFGSIYRFEPPGNRGFSNAFSVHRPHRSRMENYKIHPLARQLRDLYGWSAKTFEVV
;
A
#
# COMPACT_ATOMS: atom_id res chain seq x y z
N MET A 1 25.27 -27.74 -50.84
CA MET A 1 24.20 -27.86 -49.81
C MET A 1 22.95 -27.22 -50.40
N VAL A 2 22.18 -27.97 -51.19
CA VAL A 2 20.93 -28.66 -50.79
C VAL A 2 19.93 -27.70 -50.13
N TYR A 3 19.04 -27.14 -50.95
CA TYR A 3 17.71 -26.73 -50.52
C TYR A 3 16.96 -27.97 -50.02
N HIS A 4 16.13 -27.86 -48.97
CA HIS A 4 14.80 -28.48 -48.89
C HIS A 4 14.02 -27.99 -47.65
N LYS A 5 12.97 -27.20 -47.94
CA LYS A 5 11.59 -27.24 -47.40
C LYS A 5 11.32 -27.12 -45.89
N GLN A 6 10.72 -25.97 -45.55
CA GLN A 6 9.82 -25.72 -44.43
C GLN A 6 8.74 -26.80 -44.26
N LYS A 7 8.52 -27.22 -43.00
CA LYS A 7 7.28 -27.84 -42.53
C LYS A 7 6.82 -27.05 -41.30
N ARG A 8 5.72 -26.32 -41.43
CA ARG A 8 4.96 -25.72 -40.33
C ARG A 8 3.71 -26.58 -40.21
N GLU A 9 3.59 -27.33 -39.13
CA GLU A 9 2.33 -27.99 -38.75
C GLU A 9 1.80 -27.23 -37.54
N GLU A 10 0.62 -26.64 -37.73
CA GLU A 10 -0.26 -26.21 -36.66
C GLU A 10 -0.84 -27.43 -35.95
N GLU A 11 -1.46 -27.18 -34.78
CA GLU A 11 -2.57 -27.88 -34.10
C GLU A 11 -2.36 -27.58 -32.61
N GLY A 12 -3.12 -26.71 -31.95
CA GLY A 12 -4.55 -26.85 -31.75
C GLY A 12 -4.80 -27.28 -30.29
N CYS A 13 -4.61 -26.38 -29.31
CA CYS A 13 -5.01 -26.68 -27.93
C CYS A 13 -6.50 -26.38 -27.75
N VAL A 14 -7.27 -27.46 -27.84
CA VAL A 14 -8.72 -27.59 -27.79
C VAL A 14 -9.29 -27.18 -26.43
N LYS A 15 -10.32 -26.32 -26.46
CA LYS A 15 -11.21 -26.03 -25.31
C LYS A 15 -12.10 -27.24 -25.03
N PRO A 16 -12.28 -27.69 -23.79
CA PRO A 16 -13.40 -28.57 -23.46
C PRO A 16 -14.67 -27.75 -23.18
N GLN A 17 -15.65 -27.89 -24.07
CA GLN A 17 -17.04 -27.51 -23.89
C GLN A 17 -17.91 -28.72 -24.26
N LEU A 18 -18.58 -29.34 -23.27
CA LEU A 18 -19.82 -30.14 -23.33
C LEU A 18 -19.95 -30.92 -22.01
N ALA A 19 -21.10 -31.33 -21.47
CA ALA A 19 -22.49 -31.22 -21.84
C ALA A 19 -23.33 -31.53 -20.58
N LYS A 20 -24.59 -31.12 -20.61
CA LYS A 20 -25.65 -31.51 -19.66
C LYS A 20 -26.30 -32.85 -20.07
N ALA A 21 -26.70 -33.65 -19.08
CA ALA A 21 -27.85 -34.57 -19.08
C ALA A 21 -28.22 -34.84 -17.59
N LYS A 22 -29.35 -34.39 -17.00
CA LYS A 22 -30.75 -34.88 -17.04
C LYS A 22 -30.85 -36.41 -16.87
N SER A 23 -31.47 -36.99 -15.83
CA SER A 23 -32.89 -36.83 -15.43
C SER A 23 -33.26 -37.46 -14.05
N LYS A 24 -34.22 -36.80 -13.35
CA LYS A 24 -35.43 -37.26 -12.57
C LYS A 24 -35.27 -38.30 -11.42
N ALA A 25 -36.01 -38.29 -10.30
CA ALA A 25 -37.28 -37.69 -9.82
C ALA A 25 -37.23 -37.63 -8.25
N GLY A 26 -38.03 -36.88 -7.48
CA GLY A 26 -39.17 -36.01 -7.74
C GLY A 26 -39.76 -35.44 -6.44
N LYS A 27 -40.64 -34.45 -6.61
CA LYS A 27 -41.71 -33.89 -5.72
C LYS A 27 -41.27 -33.28 -4.38
N GLN A 28 -41.76 -32.15 -3.88
CA GLN A 28 -42.75 -31.08 -4.15
C GLN A 28 -42.40 -30.00 -3.08
N SER A 29 -42.61 -28.68 -3.15
CA SER A 29 -43.70 -27.85 -3.65
C SER A 29 -43.26 -26.37 -3.64
N ARG A 30 -43.49 -25.67 -4.76
CA ARG A 30 -44.05 -24.30 -4.97
C ARG A 30 -43.92 -23.29 -3.80
N HIS A 31 -43.49 -22.04 -3.97
CA HIS A 31 -44.04 -21.02 -4.87
C HIS A 31 -43.02 -19.91 -5.22
N SER A 32 -43.24 -19.32 -6.40
CA SER A 32 -42.57 -18.19 -7.06
C SER A 32 -42.66 -16.85 -6.31
N SER A 33 -41.63 -15.99 -6.43
CA SER A 33 -41.72 -14.65 -7.06
C SER A 33 -40.54 -13.72 -6.72
N THR A 34 -39.78 -13.34 -7.75
CA THR A 34 -39.10 -12.04 -8.05
C THR A 34 -38.19 -11.31 -7.04
N PRO A 35 -37.12 -10.63 -7.53
CA PRO A 35 -36.14 -9.93 -6.71
C PRO A 35 -36.60 -8.51 -6.34
N ARG A 36 -36.41 -8.10 -5.08
CA ARG A 36 -36.64 -6.71 -4.64
C ARG A 36 -35.48 -6.19 -3.81
N THR A 37 -34.70 -5.34 -4.48
CA THR A 37 -34.20 -4.03 -4.02
C THR A 37 -33.63 -3.92 -2.60
N SER A 38 -32.31 -3.68 -2.56
CA SER A 38 -31.56 -3.01 -1.49
C SER A 38 -32.35 -1.89 -0.82
N LYS A 39 -32.71 -2.05 0.46
CA LYS A 39 -32.85 -0.96 1.46
C LYS A 39 -33.24 -1.38 2.89
N GLU A 40 -33.13 -2.65 3.30
CA GLU A 40 -33.56 -3.07 4.64
C GLU A 40 -32.57 -4.06 5.29
N VAL A 41 -31.32 -3.63 5.53
CA VAL A 41 -30.38 -4.31 6.47
C VAL A 41 -29.83 -3.26 7.44
N ILE A 42 -30.73 -2.39 7.91
CA ILE A 42 -30.43 -1.40 8.94
C ILE A 42 -31.54 -1.55 9.98
N ARG A 43 -31.19 -2.17 11.12
CA ARG A 43 -31.93 -2.24 12.42
C ARG A 43 -32.16 -3.67 12.92
N GLN A 44 -31.09 -4.40 13.22
CA GLN A 44 -31.19 -5.40 14.29
C GLN A 44 -29.83 -5.73 14.89
N ARG A 45 -29.47 -4.99 15.95
CA ARG A 45 -28.65 -5.49 17.06
C ARG A 45 -28.60 -4.44 18.18
N ARG A 46 -29.74 -4.26 18.85
CA ARG A 46 -29.78 -3.64 20.18
C ARG A 46 -30.39 -4.63 21.18
N SER A 47 -29.53 -5.16 22.05
CA SER A 47 -29.77 -5.70 23.40
C SER A 47 -28.61 -6.66 23.73
N LYS A 48 -27.97 -6.70 24.90
CA LYS A 48 -28.00 -5.94 26.16
C LYS A 48 -26.82 -6.49 26.98
N ALA A 49 -25.96 -5.65 27.56
CA ALA A 49 -25.05 -6.06 28.64
C ALA A 49 -24.79 -4.84 29.56
N ASN A 50 -24.79 -5.09 30.87
CA ASN A 50 -24.83 -4.12 31.96
C ASN A 50 -23.43 -3.83 32.53
N LYS A 51 -23.10 -2.52 32.68
CA LYS A 51 -22.14 -1.86 33.62
C LYS A 51 -20.61 -2.16 33.52
N PRO A 52 -19.72 -1.34 34.13
CA PRO A 52 -19.60 0.12 34.16
C PRO A 52 -18.16 0.62 33.82
N GLY A 53 -17.98 1.92 33.53
CA GLY A 53 -16.68 2.61 33.62
C GLY A 53 -16.27 3.39 32.36
N PRO A 54 -15.73 4.62 32.48
CA PRO A 54 -15.27 5.38 31.33
C PRO A 54 -14.01 4.72 30.78
N ALA A 55 -14.10 4.11 29.60
CA ALA A 55 -12.91 3.71 28.84
C ALA A 55 -12.13 4.98 28.52
N LYS A 56 -11.03 5.20 29.25
CA LYS A 56 -10.07 6.25 28.95
C LYS A 56 -9.73 6.15 27.47
N ALA A 57 -9.90 7.26 26.76
CA ALA A 57 -9.32 7.44 25.45
C ALA A 57 -7.82 7.15 25.59
N VAL A 58 -7.37 6.04 25.03
CA VAL A 58 -5.95 5.71 25.03
C VAL A 58 -5.33 6.52 23.90
N GLU A 59 -4.98 7.75 24.23
CA GLU A 59 -4.11 8.61 23.45
C GLU A 59 -2.72 8.00 23.45
N HIS A 60 -2.46 7.08 22.52
CA HIS A 60 -1.09 6.67 22.19
C HIS A 60 -0.56 7.58 21.08
N ARG A 61 -0.40 8.87 21.38
CA ARG A 61 0.57 9.69 20.66
C ARG A 61 1.88 9.59 21.42
N GLN A 62 2.63 8.51 21.20
CA GLN A 62 4.02 8.47 21.61
C GLN A 62 4.76 9.54 20.79
N THR A 63 4.93 10.72 21.37
CA THR A 63 5.89 11.71 20.90
C THR A 63 7.27 11.12 21.17
N THR A 64 7.91 10.56 20.14
CA THR A 64 9.32 10.20 20.23
C THR A 64 10.10 11.51 20.41
N GLN A 65 10.62 11.71 21.62
CA GLN A 65 11.58 12.78 21.90
C GLN A 65 12.87 12.46 21.13
N HIS A 66 12.95 12.92 19.90
CA HIS A 66 14.23 12.96 19.18
C HIS A 66 15.09 14.01 19.86
N ASN A 67 16.16 13.56 20.50
CA ASN A 67 17.19 14.43 21.04
C ASN A 67 17.66 15.35 19.91
N VAL A 68 17.61 16.66 20.14
CA VAL A 68 18.02 17.71 19.20
C VAL A 68 19.54 17.80 19.15
N ASP A 69 20.20 16.67 18.95
CA ASP A 69 21.58 16.65 18.48
C ASP A 69 21.55 17.03 16.98
N ALA A 70 22.64 17.66 16.52
CA ALA A 70 22.74 18.37 15.24
C ALA A 70 21.99 17.72 14.06
N PRO A 71 21.44 18.52 13.11
CA PRO A 71 20.64 18.00 12.00
C PRO A 71 21.39 16.86 11.29
N THR A 72 20.86 15.64 11.37
CA THR A 72 21.44 14.50 10.67
C THR A 72 21.28 14.75 9.18
N THR A 73 22.37 15.04 8.47
CA THR A 73 22.39 15.13 7.01
C THR A 73 22.77 13.78 6.41
N PHE A 74 22.02 13.34 5.39
CA PHE A 74 22.28 12.13 4.64
C PHE A 74 22.93 12.47 3.31
N ARG A 75 24.12 11.93 3.08
CA ARG A 75 24.75 11.91 1.77
C ARG A 75 24.09 10.84 0.91
N VAL A 76 23.41 11.24 -0.15
CA VAL A 76 22.64 10.36 -1.04
C VAL A 76 22.93 10.68 -2.49
N ASN A 77 22.63 9.74 -3.40
CA ASN A 77 22.71 10.03 -4.82
C ASN A 77 21.62 11.04 -5.25
N ALA A 78 21.80 11.62 -6.44
CA ALA A 78 20.90 12.63 -6.99
C ALA A 78 19.44 12.14 -7.15
N SER A 79 19.22 10.87 -7.47
CA SER A 79 17.87 10.31 -7.64
C SER A 79 17.11 10.28 -6.32
N THR A 80 17.77 9.84 -5.26
CA THR A 80 17.22 9.78 -3.90
C THR A 80 16.97 11.18 -3.35
N ALA A 81 17.90 12.12 -3.55
CA ALA A 81 17.68 13.52 -3.19
C ALA A 81 16.47 14.12 -3.93
N SER A 82 16.31 13.86 -5.24
CA SER A 82 15.16 14.35 -6.02
C SER A 82 13.83 13.82 -5.52
N VAL A 83 13.77 12.54 -5.12
CA VAL A 83 12.58 11.94 -4.50
C VAL A 83 12.19 12.69 -3.23
N PHE A 84 13.12 12.90 -2.31
CA PHE A 84 12.82 13.59 -1.05
C PHE A 84 12.56 15.09 -1.25
N ALA A 85 13.24 15.74 -2.18
CA ALA A 85 12.95 17.12 -2.56
C ALA A 85 11.49 17.25 -3.03
N THR A 86 11.03 16.35 -3.90
CA THR A 86 9.63 16.33 -4.37
C THR A 86 8.65 16.00 -3.24
N LEU A 87 9.02 15.07 -2.36
CA LEU A 87 8.17 14.63 -1.25
C LEU A 87 7.94 15.76 -0.22
N PHE A 88 9.00 16.52 0.07
CA PHE A 88 8.99 17.61 1.06
C PHE A 88 8.74 19.01 0.47
N ASP A 89 8.66 19.15 -0.86
CA ASP A 89 8.15 20.36 -1.50
C ASP A 89 6.77 20.69 -0.89
N ARG A 90 6.47 21.98 -0.69
CA ARG A 90 5.18 22.44 -0.15
C ARG A 90 4.27 23.01 -1.23
N SER A 91 4.74 23.15 -2.45
CA SER A 91 3.97 23.69 -3.58
C SER A 91 2.72 22.84 -3.85
N GLU A 92 1.66 23.51 -4.31
CA GLU A 92 0.43 22.86 -4.78
C GLU A 92 0.66 22.09 -6.08
N SER A 93 1.55 22.61 -6.93
CA SER A 93 1.97 22.04 -8.21
C SER A 93 3.09 21.00 -8.10
N ARG A 94 3.38 20.49 -6.89
CA ARG A 94 4.46 19.52 -6.70
C ARG A 94 4.28 18.30 -7.60
N GLY A 95 5.42 17.73 -7.99
CA GLY A 95 5.47 16.55 -8.84
C GLY A 95 4.96 15.28 -8.17
N ALA A 96 4.61 14.29 -8.99
CA ALA A 96 4.30 12.94 -8.53
C ALA A 96 5.57 12.09 -8.39
N VAL A 97 5.67 11.32 -7.32
CA VAL A 97 6.80 10.41 -7.08
C VAL A 97 6.45 9.00 -7.53
N ARG A 98 7.31 8.36 -8.34
CA ARG A 98 7.12 6.93 -8.68
C ARG A 98 7.28 6.08 -7.41
N TRP A 99 6.37 5.15 -7.16
CA TRP A 99 6.42 4.29 -5.97
C TRP A 99 7.75 3.55 -5.85
N ALA A 100 8.20 2.93 -6.95
CA ALA A 100 9.49 2.22 -7.00
C ALA A 100 10.69 3.15 -6.73
N ALA A 101 10.61 4.42 -7.11
CA ALA A 101 11.67 5.39 -6.81
C ALA A 101 11.71 5.73 -5.31
N PHE A 102 10.54 5.79 -4.67
CA PHE A 102 10.47 5.96 -3.21
C PHE A 102 10.98 4.72 -2.46
N GLU A 103 10.62 3.51 -2.90
CA GLU A 103 11.16 2.27 -2.31
C GLU A 103 12.69 2.22 -2.42
N ALA A 104 13.23 2.52 -3.60
CA ALA A 104 14.68 2.60 -3.82
C ALA A 104 15.33 3.69 -2.96
N ALA A 105 14.72 4.87 -2.87
CA ALA A 105 15.22 5.96 -2.04
C ALA A 105 15.28 5.60 -0.55
N MET A 106 14.28 4.88 -0.03
CA MET A 106 14.31 4.38 1.35
C MET A 106 15.38 3.29 1.54
N ALA A 107 15.54 2.39 0.55
CA ALA A 107 16.57 1.36 0.58
C ALA A 107 17.99 1.95 0.54
N ASP A 108 18.22 3.02 -0.23
CA ASP A 108 19.49 3.76 -0.25
C ASP A 108 19.84 4.36 1.12
N LEU A 109 18.82 4.74 1.91
CA LEU A 109 18.98 5.17 3.29
C LEU A 109 19.18 4.00 4.28
N GLY A 110 19.29 2.78 3.78
CA GLY A 110 19.51 1.56 4.56
C GLY A 110 18.24 0.98 5.18
N PHE A 111 17.05 1.44 4.80
CA PHE A 111 15.81 0.82 5.27
C PHE A 111 15.61 -0.54 4.61
N THR A 112 15.07 -1.47 5.39
CA THR A 112 14.53 -2.71 4.82
C THR A 112 13.08 -2.46 4.41
N VAL A 113 12.77 -2.71 3.14
CA VAL A 113 11.42 -2.54 2.57
C VAL A 113 10.75 -3.91 2.49
N MET A 114 9.71 -4.12 3.31
CA MET A 114 9.03 -5.40 3.42
C MET A 114 7.57 -5.30 2.99
N PRO A 115 7.11 -6.05 1.97
CA PRO A 115 5.69 -6.19 1.72
C PRO A 115 5.04 -6.91 2.91
N GLN A 116 3.89 -6.41 3.36
CA GLN A 116 3.06 -7.02 4.39
C GLN A 116 1.77 -7.55 3.73
N PHE A 117 0.67 -7.61 4.47
CA PHE A 117 -0.61 -8.06 3.93
C PHE A 117 -1.21 -7.04 2.95
N GLY A 118 -1.68 -7.52 1.80
CA GLY A 118 -2.26 -6.67 0.75
C GLY A 118 -1.22 -5.74 0.12
N SER A 119 -1.65 -4.53 -0.27
CA SER A 119 -0.76 -3.52 -0.85
C SER A 119 -0.10 -2.64 0.21
N ILE A 120 0.20 -3.18 1.40
CA ILE A 120 0.87 -2.45 2.49
C ILE A 120 2.35 -2.81 2.49
N TYR A 121 3.19 -1.80 2.57
CA TYR A 121 4.63 -1.95 2.67
C TYR A 121 5.11 -1.34 3.98
N ARG A 122 5.96 -2.08 4.69
CA ARG A 122 6.58 -1.68 5.94
C ARG A 122 8.05 -1.34 5.69
N PHE A 123 8.48 -0.22 6.24
CA PHE A 123 9.82 0.31 6.13
C PHE A 123 10.46 0.23 7.51
N GLU A 124 11.42 -0.67 7.65
CA GLU A 124 12.18 -0.89 8.89
C GLU A 124 13.48 -0.09 8.84
N PRO A 125 13.77 0.75 9.85
CA PRO A 125 14.97 1.56 9.86
C PRO A 125 16.23 0.70 10.13
N PRO A 126 17.40 1.11 9.62
CA PRO A 126 18.67 0.53 10.02
C PRO A 126 18.92 0.80 11.51
N GLY A 127 19.17 -0.27 12.29
CA GLY A 127 19.31 -0.17 13.76
C GLY A 127 20.48 0.69 14.27
N ASN A 128 21.38 1.15 13.39
CA ASN A 128 22.59 1.89 13.75
C ASN A 128 22.51 3.42 13.55
N ARG A 129 21.38 3.99 13.10
CA ARG A 129 21.30 5.41 12.70
C ARG A 129 20.51 6.33 13.64
N GLY A 130 20.20 5.87 14.85
CA GLY A 130 19.55 6.72 15.88
C GLY A 130 18.06 6.99 15.66
N PHE A 131 17.45 6.46 14.60
CA PHE A 131 16.00 6.42 14.41
C PHE A 131 15.52 4.97 14.40
N SER A 132 14.60 4.63 15.30
CA SER A 132 14.16 3.24 15.56
C SER A 132 12.72 2.95 15.14
N ASN A 133 11.95 3.98 14.77
CA ASN A 133 10.55 3.80 14.44
C ASN A 133 10.40 3.24 13.03
N ALA A 134 9.74 2.09 12.89
CA ALA A 134 9.25 1.60 11.60
C ALA A 134 7.97 2.34 11.19
N PHE A 135 7.69 2.34 9.89
CA PHE A 135 6.40 2.86 9.40
C PHE A 135 5.83 2.01 8.27
N SER A 136 4.54 2.16 8.03
CA SER A 136 3.82 1.43 6.97
C SER A 136 3.07 2.39 6.05
N VAL A 137 3.10 2.10 4.75
CA VAL A 137 2.45 2.90 3.72
C VAL A 137 1.71 1.98 2.77
N HIS A 138 0.50 2.39 2.40
CA HIS A 138 -0.23 1.75 1.32
C HIS A 138 0.42 2.11 -0.02
N ARG A 139 0.94 1.09 -0.71
CA ARG A 139 1.38 1.21 -2.09
C ARG A 139 0.23 1.77 -2.94
N PRO A 140 0.46 2.85 -3.71
CA PRO A 140 -0.53 3.34 -4.62
C PRO A 140 -0.88 2.28 -5.66
N HIS A 141 -2.15 2.19 -6.01
CA HIS A 141 -2.60 1.26 -7.04
C HIS A 141 -2.03 1.63 -8.42
N ARG A 142 -1.86 2.94 -8.67
CA ARG A 142 -1.06 3.44 -9.80
C ARG A 142 0.43 3.38 -9.48
N SER A 143 1.28 3.40 -10.49
CA SER A 143 2.74 3.39 -10.29
C SER A 143 3.31 4.67 -9.65
N ARG A 144 2.48 5.71 -9.47
CA ARG A 144 2.86 7.02 -8.93
C ARG A 144 2.05 7.38 -7.70
N MET A 145 2.72 7.99 -6.72
CA MET A 145 2.14 8.70 -5.59
C MET A 145 1.75 10.11 -6.07
N GLU A 146 0.46 10.38 -6.10
CA GLU A 146 -0.10 11.70 -6.37
C GLU A 146 -0.11 12.57 -5.09
N ASN A 147 -0.29 13.88 -5.25
CA ASN A 147 -0.07 14.89 -4.20
C ASN A 147 -0.82 14.59 -2.89
N TYR A 148 -2.06 14.09 -2.98
CA TYR A 148 -2.88 13.77 -1.81
C TYR A 148 -2.29 12.64 -0.92
N LYS A 149 -1.46 11.74 -1.49
CA LYS A 149 -0.75 10.69 -0.74
C LYS A 149 0.63 11.14 -0.26
N ILE A 150 1.27 12.03 -1.03
CA ILE A 150 2.58 12.58 -0.67
C ILE A 150 2.49 13.37 0.63
N HIS A 151 1.44 14.18 0.82
CA HIS A 151 1.30 15.04 1.98
C HIS A 151 1.29 14.31 3.35
N PRO A 152 0.44 13.28 3.55
CA PRO A 152 0.45 12.52 4.80
C PRO A 152 1.76 11.74 5.00
N LEU A 153 2.35 11.20 3.93
CA LEU A 153 3.65 10.51 3.99
C LEU A 153 4.77 11.47 4.43
N ALA A 154 4.87 12.65 3.81
CA ALA A 154 5.86 13.65 4.18
C ALA A 154 5.66 14.16 5.62
N ARG A 155 4.42 14.23 6.11
CA ARG A 155 4.14 14.53 7.52
C ARG A 155 4.64 13.42 8.43
N GLN A 156 4.36 12.16 8.09
CA GLN A 156 4.80 11.02 8.87
C GLN A 156 6.33 10.96 9.00
N LEU A 157 7.07 11.19 7.91
CA LEU A 157 8.54 11.20 7.96
C LEU A 157 9.11 12.38 8.77
N ARG A 158 8.45 13.55 8.73
CA ARG A 158 8.79 14.68 9.61
C ARG A 158 8.57 14.34 11.08
N ASP A 159 7.42 13.76 11.40
CA ASP A 159 7.05 13.45 12.78
C ASP A 159 7.93 12.33 13.36
N LEU A 160 8.27 11.31 12.55
CA LEU A 160 9.03 10.15 13.00
C LEU A 160 10.54 10.36 13.02
N TYR A 161 11.07 11.24 12.17
CA TYR A 161 12.52 11.34 11.97
C TYR A 161 13.04 12.78 11.93
N GLY A 162 12.17 13.80 12.00
CA GLY A 162 12.57 15.20 11.85
C GLY A 162 13.05 15.57 10.44
N TRP A 163 12.79 14.73 9.43
CA TRP A 163 13.33 14.92 8.08
C TRP A 163 12.65 16.03 7.30
N SER A 164 13.42 16.68 6.44
CA SER A 164 12.95 17.70 5.49
C SER A 164 13.78 17.62 4.21
N ALA A 165 13.48 18.46 3.20
CA ALA A 165 14.30 18.56 1.99
C ALA A 165 15.78 18.87 2.29
N LYS A 166 16.07 19.58 3.39
CA LYS A 166 17.44 19.95 3.81
C LYS A 166 18.22 18.81 4.46
N THR A 167 17.54 17.70 4.76
CA THR A 167 18.16 16.53 5.39
C THR A 167 18.98 15.71 4.38
N PHE A 168 18.81 15.93 3.08
CA PHE A 168 19.43 15.12 2.02
C PHE A 168 20.39 15.97 1.18
N GLU A 169 21.65 15.59 1.15
CA GLU A 169 22.72 16.22 0.37
C GLU A 169 23.17 15.28 -0.75
N VAL A 170 23.31 15.83 -1.95
CA VAL A 170 23.77 15.06 -3.12
C VAL A 170 25.27 14.85 -3.06
N VAL A 171 25.72 13.61 -3.29
CA VAL A 171 27.13 13.23 -3.47
C VAL A 171 27.41 12.58 -4.81
#